data_AF-A0A9X7RGD6-F1
#
_entry.id   AF-A0A9X7RGD6-F1
#
_cell.length_a   1.000
_cell.length_b   1.000
_cell.length_c   1.000
_cell.angle_alpha   90.00
_cell.angle_beta   90.00
_cell.angle_gamma   90.00
#
_symmetry.space_group_name_H-M   'P 1'
#
loop_
_entity.id
_entity.type
_entity.pdbx_description
1 polymer ?
#
loop_
_entity_poly.entity_id
_entity_poly.type
_entity_poly.pdbx_seq_one_letter_code
_entity_poly.pdbx_strand_id
1 'polypeptide(L)'
;MLTGRQTLGTIEQSLADLRREEAELSKRIERSTRALTDLQERQSEAYRDLARFRLDTDSAGALNTRLDSAAREARKLLDKRNADYKVLTDQLRQCESDRSQLQKKRVELDSARDAAENQMDELMEAVDGRLEGDAGYQAQREKTEAALATAEAAASKAATSEKDRKEKGKAYEADPLFMYLWQRGFGTPAYAHRGLVRSLDRWVAGLVGFNDARANFAMLTSIPDRMARHAERCAEIALEEQDKLAEFSRNAMTDAAGTDLVGTIETLSADIDRIDGELDNLDRRIETLSSALAEFSSGEDTDFQKAEEHLSVSLQADDLKDLWRAALDTPSPEDEKIVQRIEDLKERIDQVTREIRQDRELQRDIGRRRAELADVIKRFRSSGYGSWESTFSDEKLTTVLLGELVKGAITGAEYWARAERSHKRRKPKGRQVAFPNGSGLPKSMGGFGGGFGGSSGKRSGSSGGFGGGGFKGGGSFGGGGFKTGDTF
;
A
#
# COMPACT_ATOMS: atom_id res chain seq x y z
N MET A 1 -27.70 8.01 3.88
CA MET A 1 -26.42 7.52 4.46
C MET A 1 -25.64 6.81 3.37
N LEU A 2 -24.39 7.21 3.16
CA LEU A 2 -23.52 6.62 2.14
C LEU A 2 -22.76 5.43 2.73
N THR A 3 -22.58 4.36 1.96
CA THR A 3 -21.71 3.26 2.38
C THR A 3 -20.25 3.64 2.16
N GLY A 4 -19.35 3.11 3.00
CA GLY A 4 -17.94 3.41 2.89
C GLY A 4 -17.33 2.97 1.56
N ARG A 5 -17.78 1.83 1.02
CA ARG A 5 -17.41 1.35 -0.33
C ARG A 5 -17.86 2.31 -1.44
N GLN A 6 -19.10 2.82 -1.39
CA GLN A 6 -19.57 3.81 -2.35
C GLN A 6 -18.74 5.09 -2.28
N THR A 7 -18.44 5.59 -1.08
CA THR A 7 -17.60 6.79 -0.95
C THR A 7 -16.20 6.56 -1.53
N LEU A 8 -15.56 5.44 -1.23
CA LEU A 8 -14.25 5.08 -1.77
C LEU A 8 -14.29 4.99 -3.30
N GLY A 9 -15.30 4.31 -3.86
CA GLY A 9 -15.46 4.18 -5.31
C GLY A 9 -15.61 5.52 -6.03
N THR A 10 -16.34 6.48 -5.45
CA THR A 10 -16.45 7.83 -6.04
C THR A 10 -15.13 8.61 -5.98
N ILE A 11 -14.34 8.47 -4.90
CA ILE A 11 -13.02 9.11 -4.80
C ILE A 11 -12.06 8.50 -5.84
N GLU A 12 -12.06 7.17 -6.00
CA GLU A 12 -11.27 6.47 -7.01
C GLU A 12 -11.65 6.86 -8.44
N GLN A 13 -12.93 7.09 -8.71
CA GLN A 13 -13.40 7.60 -9.99
C GLN A 13 -12.88 9.03 -10.26
N SER A 14 -12.96 9.92 -9.27
CA SER A 14 -12.43 11.29 -9.42
C SER A 14 -10.91 11.32 -9.65
N LEU A 15 -10.16 10.40 -9.02
CA LEU A 15 -8.74 10.21 -9.29
C LEU A 15 -8.49 9.76 -10.74
N ALA A 16 -9.32 8.86 -11.26
CA ALA A 16 -9.23 8.40 -12.63
C ALA A 16 -9.52 9.53 -13.65
N ASP A 17 -10.46 10.42 -13.33
CA ASP A 17 -10.77 11.58 -14.17
C ASP A 17 -9.62 12.59 -14.19
N LEU A 18 -9.01 12.91 -13.03
CA LEU A 18 -7.80 13.76 -13.00
C LEU A 18 -6.63 13.18 -13.79
N ARG A 19 -6.43 11.84 -13.75
CA ARG A 19 -5.40 11.18 -14.57
C ARG A 19 -5.67 11.35 -16.07
N ARG A 20 -6.94 11.29 -16.49
CA ARG A 20 -7.31 11.54 -17.90
C ARG A 20 -7.02 12.98 -18.30
N GLU A 21 -7.39 13.95 -17.46
CA GLU A 21 -7.09 15.37 -17.70
C GLU A 21 -5.58 15.62 -17.80
N GLU A 22 -4.78 15.02 -16.91
CA GLU A 22 -3.31 15.08 -16.95
C GLU A 22 -2.72 14.48 -18.25
N ALA A 23 -3.28 13.35 -18.71
CA ALA A 23 -2.87 12.71 -19.96
C ALA A 23 -3.24 13.56 -21.20
N GLU A 24 -4.39 14.24 -21.18
CA GLU A 24 -4.79 15.17 -22.24
C GLU A 24 -3.90 16.42 -22.29
N LEU A 25 -3.55 16.99 -21.14
CA LEU A 25 -2.58 18.08 -21.04
C LEU A 25 -1.20 17.67 -21.55
N SER A 26 -0.71 16.49 -21.16
CA SER A 26 0.57 15.95 -21.65
C SER A 26 0.60 15.86 -23.18
N LYS A 27 -0.49 15.39 -23.80
CA LYS A 27 -0.65 15.36 -25.26
C LYS A 27 -0.73 16.74 -25.89
N ARG A 28 -1.27 17.74 -25.19
CA ARG A 28 -1.31 19.13 -25.67
C ARG A 28 0.08 19.75 -25.65
N ILE A 29 0.79 19.61 -24.53
CA ILE A 29 2.18 20.05 -24.37
C ILE A 29 3.04 19.45 -25.47
N GLU A 30 2.98 18.13 -25.69
CA GLU A 30 3.79 17.48 -26.71
C GLU A 30 3.49 17.98 -28.14
N ARG A 31 2.22 18.23 -28.46
CA ARG A 31 1.84 18.82 -29.76
C ARG A 31 2.40 20.23 -29.92
N SER A 32 2.33 21.06 -28.88
CA SER A 32 2.88 22.40 -28.90
C SER A 32 4.41 22.40 -28.97
N THR A 33 5.08 21.47 -28.28
CA THR A 33 6.54 21.29 -28.36
C THR A 33 6.98 20.93 -29.77
N ARG A 34 6.26 20.05 -30.48
CA ARG A 34 6.55 19.75 -31.88
C ARG A 34 6.32 20.95 -32.81
N ALA A 35 5.25 21.71 -32.56
CA ALA A 35 4.99 22.93 -33.33
C ALA A 35 6.11 23.97 -33.11
N LEU A 36 6.64 24.08 -31.89
CA LEU A 36 7.76 24.95 -31.57
C LEU A 36 9.01 24.56 -32.36
N THR A 37 9.36 23.27 -32.43
CA THR A 37 10.53 22.79 -33.18
C THR A 37 10.38 23.03 -34.68
N ASP A 38 9.20 22.79 -35.24
CA ASP A 38 8.92 23.06 -36.66
C ASP A 38 9.03 24.56 -37.00
N LEU A 39 8.61 25.44 -36.08
CA LEU A 39 8.75 26.89 -36.25
C LEU A 39 10.21 27.33 -36.18
N GLN A 40 11.01 26.75 -35.28
CA GLN A 40 12.45 27.02 -35.19
C GLN A 40 13.20 26.53 -36.45
N GLU A 41 12.83 25.39 -37.02
CA GLU A 41 13.39 24.91 -38.29
C GLU A 41 13.09 25.89 -39.43
N ARG A 42 11.83 26.33 -39.58
CA ARG A 42 11.42 27.34 -40.57
C ARG A 42 12.11 28.69 -40.37
N GLN A 43 12.39 29.05 -39.12
CA GLN A 43 13.16 30.26 -38.80
C GLN A 43 14.60 30.12 -39.29
N SER A 44 15.23 28.96 -39.08
CA SER A 44 16.58 28.67 -39.61
C SER A 44 16.64 28.74 -41.14
N GLU A 45 15.58 28.29 -41.83
CA GLU A 45 15.48 28.38 -43.29
C GLU A 45 15.35 29.84 -43.76
N ALA A 46 14.50 30.64 -43.12
CA ALA A 46 14.34 32.05 -43.46
C ALA A 46 15.65 32.85 -43.27
N TYR A 47 16.42 32.51 -42.24
CA TYR A 47 17.76 33.07 -42.04
C TYR A 47 18.77 32.61 -43.11
N ARG A 48 18.66 31.38 -43.62
CA ARG A 48 19.47 30.90 -44.75
C ARG A 48 19.12 31.65 -46.04
N ASP A 49 17.84 31.88 -46.29
CA ASP A 49 17.38 32.68 -47.45
C ASP A 49 17.97 34.10 -47.38
N LEU A 50 17.95 34.72 -46.20
CA LEU A 50 18.55 36.04 -45.98
C LEU A 50 20.07 36.04 -46.22
N ALA A 51 20.77 35.04 -45.67
CA ALA A 51 22.21 34.91 -45.83
C ALA A 51 22.62 34.70 -47.30
N ARG A 52 21.84 33.94 -48.08
CA ARG A 52 22.09 33.70 -49.51
C ARG A 52 21.97 34.98 -50.34
N PHE A 53 21.11 35.91 -49.93
CA PHE A 53 20.92 37.17 -50.62
C PHE A 53 22.00 38.21 -50.26
N ARG A 54 22.48 38.20 -49.01
CA ARG A 54 23.33 39.27 -48.46
C ARG A 54 24.81 38.94 -48.33
N LEU A 55 25.18 37.67 -48.20
CA LEU A 55 26.57 37.26 -48.01
C LEU A 55 27.22 36.85 -49.34
N ASP A 56 28.53 37.06 -49.44
CA ASP A 56 29.36 36.48 -50.50
C ASP A 56 29.23 34.95 -50.51
N THR A 57 29.41 34.32 -51.68
CA THR A 57 29.16 32.88 -51.88
C THR A 57 29.85 31.97 -50.86
N ASP A 58 31.05 32.33 -50.41
CA ASP A 58 31.83 31.52 -49.46
C ASP A 58 31.32 31.66 -48.01
N SER A 59 30.98 32.89 -47.56
CA SER A 59 30.43 33.14 -46.23
C SER A 59 28.98 32.66 -46.12
N ALA A 60 28.19 32.80 -47.19
CA ALA A 60 26.87 32.19 -47.33
C ALA A 60 26.94 30.66 -47.23
N GLY A 61 27.93 30.04 -47.89
CA GLY A 61 28.13 28.58 -47.86
C GLY A 61 28.50 28.03 -46.48
N ALA A 62 29.38 28.73 -45.75
CA ALA A 62 29.76 28.36 -44.38
C ALA A 62 28.59 28.47 -43.40
N LEU A 63 27.78 29.53 -43.50
CA LEU A 63 26.62 29.73 -42.64
C LEU A 63 25.50 28.72 -42.95
N ASN A 64 25.27 28.44 -44.24
CA ASN A 64 24.30 27.44 -44.67
C ASN A 64 24.66 26.03 -44.19
N THR A 65 25.92 25.61 -44.31
CA THR A 65 26.38 24.29 -43.83
C THR A 65 26.27 24.14 -42.31
N ARG A 66 26.56 25.21 -41.55
CA ARG A 66 26.38 25.21 -40.08
C ARG A 66 24.92 25.11 -39.67
N LEU A 67 24.03 25.89 -40.29
CA LEU A 67 22.59 25.84 -39.99
C LEU A 67 21.97 24.50 -40.40
N ASP A 68 22.41 23.93 -41.53
CA ASP A 68 21.88 22.65 -42.01
C ASP A 68 22.37 21.46 -41.16
N SER A 69 23.62 21.48 -40.69
CA SER A 69 24.12 20.43 -39.79
C SER A 69 23.42 20.47 -38.42
N ALA A 70 23.23 21.67 -37.86
CA ALA A 70 22.49 21.85 -36.62
C ALA A 70 21.03 21.39 -36.74
N ALA A 71 20.34 21.77 -37.83
CA ALA A 71 18.97 21.35 -38.09
C ALA A 71 18.84 19.83 -38.26
N ARG A 72 19.78 19.19 -38.97
CA ARG A 72 19.77 17.72 -39.16
C ARG A 72 19.98 16.95 -37.85
N GLU A 73 20.93 17.37 -37.02
CA GLU A 73 21.17 16.72 -35.73
C GLU A 73 20.00 16.93 -34.76
N ALA A 74 19.46 18.15 -34.69
CA ALA A 74 18.26 18.43 -33.89
C ALA A 74 17.07 17.57 -34.34
N ARG A 75 16.83 17.46 -35.65
CA ARG A 75 15.76 16.62 -36.20
C ARG A 75 15.93 15.15 -35.86
N LYS A 76 17.14 14.61 -35.97
CA LYS A 76 17.44 13.22 -35.61
C LYS A 76 17.17 12.94 -34.13
N LEU A 77 17.55 13.86 -33.23
CA LEU A 77 17.27 13.76 -31.80
C LEU A 77 15.75 13.82 -31.52
N LEU A 78 15.04 14.73 -32.16
CA LEU A 78 13.59 14.87 -32.02
C LEU A 78 12.82 13.67 -32.58
N ASP A 79 13.26 13.07 -33.69
CA ASP A 79 12.67 11.85 -34.25
C ASP A 79 12.83 10.67 -33.30
N LYS A 80 14.00 10.54 -32.66
CA LYS A 80 14.25 9.54 -31.62
C LYS A 80 13.34 9.78 -30.41
N ARG A 81 13.30 11.00 -29.89
CA ARG A 81 12.39 11.43 -28.80
C ARG A 81 10.93 11.10 -29.11
N ASN A 82 10.47 11.36 -30.34
CA ASN A 82 9.12 11.07 -30.79
C ASN A 82 8.81 9.57 -30.81
N ALA A 83 9.76 8.74 -31.23
CA ALA A 83 9.62 7.28 -31.22
C ALA A 83 9.51 6.75 -29.78
N ASP A 84 10.40 7.21 -28.90
CA ASP A 84 10.42 6.82 -27.49
C ASP A 84 9.13 7.26 -26.76
N TYR A 85 8.71 8.52 -26.96
CA TYR A 85 7.45 9.04 -26.43
C TYR A 85 6.24 8.23 -26.90
N LYS A 86 6.20 7.83 -28.18
CA LYS A 86 5.11 7.04 -28.73
C LYS A 86 5.04 5.66 -28.08
N VAL A 87 6.18 4.98 -27.92
CA VAL A 87 6.24 3.66 -27.26
C VAL A 87 5.74 3.76 -25.82
N LEU A 88 6.20 4.76 -25.06
CA LEU A 88 5.76 4.96 -23.67
C LEU A 88 4.27 5.30 -23.58
N THR A 89 3.77 6.14 -24.48
CA THR A 89 2.34 6.51 -24.53
C THR A 89 1.45 5.31 -24.87
N ASP A 90 1.86 4.47 -25.82
CA ASP A 90 1.12 3.27 -26.21
C ASP A 90 1.08 2.26 -25.04
N GLN A 91 2.20 2.08 -24.34
CA GLN A 91 2.26 1.26 -23.12
C GLN A 91 1.37 1.80 -22.00
N LEU A 92 1.39 3.13 -21.77
CA LEU A 92 0.55 3.78 -20.77
C LEU A 92 -0.94 3.57 -21.10
N ARG A 93 -1.32 3.82 -22.35
CA ARG A 93 -2.70 3.64 -22.82
C ARG A 93 -3.20 2.21 -22.64
N GLN A 94 -2.35 1.22 -22.90
CA GLN A 94 -2.69 -0.19 -22.66
C GLN A 94 -2.91 -0.45 -21.17
N CYS A 95 -1.99 -0.02 -20.31
CA CYS A 95 -2.12 -0.20 -18.86
C CYS A 95 -3.37 0.49 -18.29
N GLU A 96 -3.69 1.71 -18.75
CA GLU A 96 -4.89 2.44 -18.36
C GLU A 96 -6.18 1.75 -18.82
N SER A 97 -6.18 1.17 -20.03
CA SER A 97 -7.31 0.38 -20.55
C SER A 97 -7.55 -0.85 -19.69
N ASP A 98 -6.49 -1.61 -19.41
CA ASP A 98 -6.56 -2.83 -18.59
C ASP A 98 -7.02 -2.50 -17.16
N ARG A 99 -6.49 -1.41 -16.59
CA ARG A 99 -6.92 -0.90 -15.27
C ARG A 99 -8.39 -0.52 -15.27
N SER A 100 -8.87 0.17 -16.30
CA SER A 100 -10.28 0.57 -16.44
C SER A 100 -11.21 -0.64 -16.52
N GLN A 101 -10.82 -1.70 -17.24
CA GLN A 101 -11.58 -2.94 -17.32
C GLN A 101 -11.63 -3.67 -15.97
N LEU A 102 -10.49 -3.79 -15.29
CA LEU A 102 -10.43 -4.40 -13.96
C LEU A 102 -11.23 -3.60 -12.92
N GLN A 103 -11.18 -2.26 -12.97
CA GLN A 103 -11.97 -1.42 -12.07
C GLN A 103 -13.48 -1.62 -12.27
N LYS A 104 -13.95 -1.74 -13.52
CA LYS A 104 -15.37 -2.04 -13.80
C LYS A 104 -15.77 -3.38 -13.19
N LYS A 105 -14.96 -4.41 -13.43
CA LYS A 105 -15.18 -5.74 -12.86
C LYS A 105 -15.17 -5.74 -11.33
N ARG A 106 -14.26 -4.97 -10.72
CA ARG A 106 -14.19 -4.77 -9.27
C ARG A 106 -15.49 -4.18 -8.73
N VAL A 107 -16.01 -3.13 -9.37
CA VAL A 107 -17.27 -2.48 -8.97
C VAL A 107 -18.46 -3.43 -9.10
N GLU A 108 -18.51 -4.25 -10.16
CA GLU A 108 -19.53 -5.29 -10.33
C GLU A 108 -19.48 -6.31 -9.19
N LEU A 109 -18.28 -6.82 -8.85
CA LEU A 109 -18.09 -7.76 -7.73
C LEU A 109 -18.43 -7.13 -6.37
N ASP A 110 -18.05 -5.87 -6.14
CA ASP A 110 -18.41 -5.13 -4.93
C ASP A 110 -19.93 -5.03 -4.79
N SER A 111 -20.65 -4.74 -5.88
CA SER A 111 -22.11 -4.65 -5.85
C SER A 111 -22.78 -5.99 -5.56
N ALA A 112 -22.25 -7.08 -6.14
CA ALA A 112 -22.73 -8.44 -5.86
C ALA A 112 -22.46 -8.85 -4.41
N ARG A 113 -21.27 -8.51 -3.89
CA ARG A 113 -20.89 -8.77 -2.50
C ARG A 113 -21.76 -7.96 -1.53
N ASP A 114 -21.96 -6.67 -1.78
CA ASP A 114 -22.83 -5.80 -0.99
C ASP A 114 -24.26 -6.36 -0.91
N ALA A 115 -24.79 -6.86 -2.04
CA ALA A 115 -26.10 -7.49 -2.08
C ALA A 115 -26.18 -8.76 -1.21
N ALA A 116 -25.18 -9.65 -1.33
CA ALA A 116 -25.11 -10.87 -0.54
C ALA A 116 -24.93 -10.58 0.97
N GLU A 117 -24.08 -9.62 1.33
CA GLU A 117 -23.88 -9.18 2.72
C GLU A 117 -25.15 -8.55 3.32
N ASN A 118 -25.89 -7.77 2.54
CA ASN A 118 -27.16 -7.20 2.99
C ASN A 118 -28.24 -8.28 3.19
N GLN A 119 -28.33 -9.25 2.28
CA GLN A 119 -29.22 -10.40 2.43
C GLN A 119 -28.86 -11.22 3.68
N MET A 120 -27.56 -11.40 3.94
CA MET A 120 -27.08 -12.08 5.14
C MET A 120 -27.50 -11.34 6.42
N ASP A 121 -27.28 -10.02 6.50
CA ASP A 121 -27.68 -9.18 7.66
C ASP A 121 -29.20 -9.18 7.92
N GLU A 122 -30.02 -9.27 6.87
CA GLU A 122 -31.47 -9.39 7.00
C GLU A 122 -31.91 -10.74 7.59
N LEU A 123 -31.18 -11.83 7.30
CA LEU A 123 -31.48 -13.16 7.81
C LEU A 123 -30.89 -13.44 9.20
N MET A 124 -29.91 -12.64 9.65
CA MET A 124 -29.20 -12.88 10.92
C MET A 124 -30.14 -12.97 12.13
N GLU A 125 -31.15 -12.09 12.24
CA GLU A 125 -32.07 -12.09 13.39
C GLU A 125 -32.94 -13.35 13.42
N ALA A 126 -33.39 -13.82 12.26
CA ALA A 126 -34.16 -15.07 12.17
C ALA A 126 -33.32 -16.30 12.49
N VAL A 127 -32.04 -16.31 12.11
CA VAL A 127 -31.11 -17.41 12.40
C VAL A 127 -30.68 -17.41 13.86
N ASP A 128 -30.47 -16.25 14.47
CA ASP A 128 -30.25 -16.12 15.92
C ASP A 128 -31.42 -16.78 16.68
N GLY A 129 -32.67 -16.41 16.37
CA GLY A 129 -33.84 -16.99 17.01
C GLY A 129 -34.00 -18.51 16.81
N ARG A 130 -33.60 -19.04 15.65
CA ARG A 130 -33.60 -20.50 15.40
C ARG A 130 -32.54 -21.22 16.23
N LEU A 131 -31.32 -20.69 16.28
CA LEU A 131 -30.20 -21.31 16.98
C LEU A 131 -30.32 -21.21 18.50
N GLU A 132 -31.01 -20.20 19.03
CA GLU A 132 -31.39 -20.15 20.44
C GLU A 132 -32.20 -21.38 20.88
N GLY A 133 -33.08 -21.89 20.01
CA GLY A 133 -33.91 -23.07 20.27
C GLY A 133 -33.27 -24.42 19.94
N ASP A 134 -32.08 -24.45 19.32
CA ASP A 134 -31.44 -25.69 18.88
C ASP A 134 -30.53 -26.29 19.96
N ALA A 135 -30.95 -27.42 20.53
CA ALA A 135 -30.21 -28.13 21.57
C ALA A 135 -28.82 -28.62 21.11
N GLY A 136 -28.66 -28.97 19.83
CA GLY A 136 -27.37 -29.39 19.28
C GLY A 136 -26.39 -28.23 19.21
N TYR A 137 -26.88 -27.06 18.80
CA TYR A 137 -26.11 -25.82 18.76
C TYR A 137 -25.67 -25.38 20.17
N GLN A 138 -26.59 -25.35 21.14
CA GLN A 138 -26.26 -24.93 22.51
C GLN A 138 -25.22 -25.87 23.16
N ALA A 139 -25.37 -27.18 22.99
CA ALA A 139 -24.40 -28.15 23.50
C ALA A 139 -23.01 -27.97 22.87
N GLN A 140 -22.95 -27.64 21.58
CA GLN A 140 -21.67 -27.35 20.92
C GLN A 140 -21.08 -26.03 21.42
N ARG A 141 -21.89 -24.99 21.59
CA ARG A 141 -21.48 -23.68 22.12
C ARG A 141 -20.86 -23.81 23.51
N GLU A 142 -21.49 -24.55 24.43
CA GLU A 142 -20.95 -24.79 25.77
C GLU A 142 -19.59 -25.51 25.74
N LYS A 143 -19.42 -26.49 24.85
CA LYS A 143 -18.13 -27.16 24.66
C LYS A 143 -17.06 -26.20 24.15
N THR A 144 -17.40 -25.35 23.19
CA THR A 144 -16.49 -24.35 22.65
C THR A 144 -16.08 -23.34 23.72
N GLU A 145 -17.03 -22.83 24.52
CA GLU A 145 -16.76 -21.91 25.63
C GLU A 145 -15.86 -22.55 26.70
N ALA A 146 -16.10 -23.81 27.06
CA ALA A 146 -15.26 -24.55 28.00
C ALA A 146 -13.83 -24.81 27.47
N ALA A 147 -13.71 -25.16 26.18
CA ALA A 147 -12.42 -25.36 25.53
C ALA A 147 -11.60 -24.06 25.46
N LEU A 148 -12.26 -22.94 25.11
CA LEU A 148 -11.66 -21.60 25.12
C LEU A 148 -11.17 -21.19 26.51
N ALA A 149 -12.00 -21.34 27.53
CA ALA A 149 -11.62 -21.03 28.91
C ALA A 149 -10.42 -21.88 29.38
N THR A 150 -10.39 -23.16 28.98
CA THR A 150 -9.28 -24.07 29.29
C THR A 150 -7.99 -23.64 28.57
N ALA A 151 -8.08 -23.25 27.29
CA ALA A 151 -6.95 -22.76 26.51
C ALA A 151 -6.39 -21.46 27.09
N GLU A 152 -7.24 -20.51 27.47
CA GLU A 152 -6.82 -19.25 28.09
C GLU A 152 -6.14 -19.49 29.45
N ALA A 153 -6.73 -20.35 30.29
CA ALA A 153 -6.13 -20.72 31.57
C ALA A 153 -4.78 -21.44 31.39
N ALA A 154 -4.66 -22.33 30.40
CA ALA A 154 -3.41 -23.01 30.08
C ALA A 154 -2.32 -22.04 29.57
N ALA A 155 -2.70 -21.09 28.70
CA ALA A 155 -1.80 -20.06 28.20
C ALA A 155 -1.30 -19.13 29.33
N SER A 156 -2.20 -18.72 30.23
CA SER A 156 -1.84 -17.93 31.41
C SER A 156 -0.89 -18.69 32.35
N LYS A 157 -1.13 -19.98 32.58
CA LYS A 157 -0.23 -20.86 33.35
C LYS A 157 1.13 -21.05 32.69
N ALA A 158 1.18 -21.17 31.36
CA ALA A 158 2.44 -21.25 30.63
C ALA A 158 3.23 -19.94 30.74
N ALA A 159 2.57 -18.78 30.58
CA ALA A 159 3.19 -17.47 30.68
C ALA A 159 3.73 -17.17 32.11
N THR A 160 2.97 -17.53 33.14
CA THR A 160 3.42 -17.43 34.54
C THR A 160 4.59 -18.36 34.82
N SER A 161 4.56 -19.60 34.31
CA SER A 161 5.68 -20.56 34.45
C SER A 161 6.96 -20.06 33.79
N GLU A 162 6.86 -19.37 32.65
CA GLU A 162 8.01 -18.78 31.97
C GLU A 162 8.60 -17.59 32.76
N LYS A 163 7.75 -16.76 33.36
CA LYS A 163 8.18 -15.68 34.27
C LYS A 163 8.87 -16.25 35.51
N ASP A 164 8.28 -17.27 36.13
CA ASP A 164 8.85 -17.98 37.27
C ASP A 164 10.22 -18.58 36.94
N ARG A 165 10.38 -19.16 35.74
CA ARG A 165 11.69 -19.63 35.26
C ARG A 165 12.69 -18.49 35.15
N LYS A 166 12.30 -17.34 34.58
CA LYS A 166 13.18 -16.18 34.41
C LYS A 166 13.58 -15.54 35.74
N GLU A 167 12.72 -15.57 36.75
CA GLU A 167 13.01 -15.01 38.07
C GLU A 167 13.83 -15.97 38.93
N LYS A 168 13.39 -17.22 39.04
CA LYS A 168 14.08 -18.25 39.85
C LYS A 168 15.35 -18.77 39.18
N GLY A 169 15.43 -18.71 37.85
CA GLY A 169 16.62 -19.10 37.08
C GLY A 169 17.82 -18.21 37.33
N LYS A 170 17.62 -16.91 37.63
CA LYS A 170 18.71 -15.96 37.91
C LYS A 170 19.63 -16.39 39.05
N ALA A 171 19.07 -16.99 40.11
CA ALA A 171 19.86 -17.44 41.25
C ALA A 171 20.81 -18.59 40.89
N TYR A 172 20.41 -19.46 39.96
CA TYR A 172 21.24 -20.56 39.45
C TYR A 172 22.20 -20.11 38.35
N GLU A 173 21.78 -19.18 37.48
CA GLU A 173 22.60 -18.62 36.40
C GLU A 173 23.69 -17.67 36.92
N ALA A 174 23.49 -17.05 38.09
CA ALA A 174 24.45 -16.18 38.75
C ALA A 174 25.62 -16.95 39.41
N ASP A 175 25.52 -18.27 39.59
CA ASP A 175 26.61 -19.11 40.10
C ASP A 175 27.44 -19.72 38.94
N PRO A 176 28.68 -19.24 38.72
CA PRO A 176 29.53 -19.73 37.64
C PRO A 176 29.95 -21.20 37.81
N LEU A 177 30.09 -21.69 39.05
CA LEU A 177 30.50 -23.06 39.34
C LEU A 177 29.35 -24.04 39.07
N PHE A 178 28.12 -23.65 39.40
CA PHE A 178 26.92 -24.40 39.05
C PHE A 178 26.74 -24.51 37.53
N MET A 179 26.83 -23.39 36.81
CA MET A 179 26.67 -23.37 35.35
C MET A 179 27.78 -24.15 34.64
N TYR A 180 29.01 -24.10 35.15
CA TYR A 180 30.13 -24.90 34.62
C TYR A 180 29.87 -26.41 34.71
N LEU A 181 29.41 -26.89 35.87
CA LEU A 181 29.08 -28.32 36.06
C LEU A 181 27.83 -28.73 35.26
N TRP A 182 26.85 -27.83 35.12
CA TRP A 182 25.64 -28.03 34.31
C TRP A 182 25.96 -28.16 32.82
N GLN A 183 26.75 -27.23 32.25
CA GLN A 183 27.14 -27.25 30.83
C GLN A 183 27.96 -28.49 30.46
N ARG A 184 28.76 -29.01 31.39
CA ARG A 184 29.51 -30.26 31.20
C ARG A 184 28.65 -31.51 31.31
N GLY A 185 27.39 -31.40 31.74
CA GLY A 185 26.49 -32.52 31.94
C GLY A 185 26.91 -33.42 33.11
N PHE A 186 27.58 -32.88 34.13
CA PHE A 186 28.06 -33.65 35.29
C PHE A 186 26.90 -34.42 35.96
N GLY A 187 27.09 -35.73 36.14
CA GLY A 187 26.05 -36.61 36.69
C GLY A 187 24.97 -37.07 35.70
N THR A 188 25.12 -36.84 34.39
CA THR A 188 24.37 -37.53 33.33
C THR A 188 25.18 -38.66 32.70
N PRO A 189 24.56 -39.62 31.98
CA PRO A 189 25.26 -40.55 31.10
C PRO A 189 26.07 -39.86 29.99
N ALA A 190 25.76 -38.62 29.65
CA ALA A 190 26.45 -37.82 28.63
C ALA A 190 27.76 -37.17 29.13
N TYR A 191 28.10 -37.33 30.42
CA TYR A 191 29.35 -36.80 30.97
C TYR A 191 30.58 -37.55 30.44
N ALA A 192 31.31 -36.93 29.52
CA ALA A 192 32.42 -37.56 28.81
C ALA A 192 33.74 -37.62 29.59
N HIS A 193 33.92 -36.81 30.63
CA HIS A 193 35.21 -36.67 31.32
C HIS A 193 35.46 -37.79 32.36
N ARG A 194 36.70 -38.27 32.45
CA ARG A 194 37.13 -39.38 33.33
C ARG A 194 38.36 -38.98 34.16
N GLY A 195 38.65 -39.72 35.24
CA GLY A 195 39.87 -39.52 36.05
C GLY A 195 39.87 -38.25 36.92
N LEU A 196 41.02 -37.57 36.99
CA LEU A 196 41.28 -36.40 37.88
C LEU A 196 40.25 -35.26 37.70
N VAL A 197 39.81 -35.02 36.46
CA VAL A 197 38.79 -34.00 36.17
C VAL A 197 37.45 -34.34 36.84
N ARG A 198 37.09 -35.64 36.90
CA ARG A 198 35.85 -36.10 37.56
C ARG A 198 35.93 -36.02 39.08
N SER A 199 37.11 -36.19 39.69
CA SER A 199 37.29 -36.03 41.14
C SER A 199 37.20 -34.56 41.56
N LEU A 200 37.78 -33.65 40.76
CA LEU A 200 37.66 -32.21 40.99
C LEU A 200 36.21 -31.74 40.80
N ASP A 201 35.55 -32.14 39.71
CA ASP A 201 34.16 -31.80 39.46
C ASP A 201 33.21 -32.40 40.54
N ARG A 202 33.54 -33.57 41.13
CA ARG A 202 32.83 -34.14 42.29
C ARG A 202 33.02 -33.34 43.58
N TRP A 203 34.21 -32.80 43.81
CA TRP A 203 34.47 -31.95 44.98
C TRP A 203 33.74 -30.60 44.85
N VAL A 204 33.79 -29.96 43.67
CA VAL A 204 33.02 -28.75 43.36
C VAL A 204 31.52 -29.01 43.47
N ALA A 205 31.04 -30.18 43.01
CA ALA A 205 29.64 -30.57 43.14
C ALA A 205 29.17 -30.71 44.60
N GLY A 206 30.05 -31.16 45.50
CA GLY A 206 29.76 -31.24 46.94
C GLY A 206 29.75 -29.87 47.62
N LEU A 207 30.58 -28.92 47.16
CA LEU A 207 30.67 -27.56 47.71
C LEU A 207 29.42 -26.72 47.38
N VAL A 208 28.85 -26.90 46.19
CA VAL A 208 27.72 -26.11 45.67
C VAL A 208 26.36 -26.83 45.85
N GLY A 209 26.33 -28.01 46.46
CA GLY A 209 25.08 -28.80 46.58
C GLY A 209 24.48 -29.17 45.21
N PHE A 210 25.34 -29.42 44.21
CA PHE A 210 24.98 -29.48 42.80
C PHE A 210 23.95 -30.56 42.48
N ASN A 211 23.92 -31.69 43.18
CA ASN A 211 22.98 -32.78 42.87
C ASN A 211 21.50 -32.37 43.10
N ASP A 212 21.22 -31.67 44.19
CA ASP A 212 19.86 -31.23 44.54
C ASP A 212 19.47 -30.00 43.72
N ALA A 213 20.40 -29.04 43.58
CA ALA A 213 20.24 -27.85 42.74
C ALA A 213 20.01 -28.20 41.26
N ARG A 214 20.67 -29.24 40.75
CA ARG A 214 20.51 -29.74 39.37
C ARG A 214 19.13 -30.32 39.13
N ALA A 215 18.58 -31.11 40.06
CA ALA A 215 17.23 -31.65 39.93
C ALA A 215 16.18 -30.53 39.90
N ASN A 216 16.32 -29.55 40.80
CA ASN A 216 15.45 -28.38 40.86
C ASN A 216 15.55 -27.50 39.60
N PHE A 217 16.76 -27.25 39.09
CA PHE A 217 16.98 -26.47 37.87
C PHE A 217 16.51 -27.20 36.60
N ALA A 218 16.71 -28.53 36.50
CA ALA A 218 16.18 -29.35 35.42
C ALA A 218 14.64 -29.37 35.41
N MET A 219 14.02 -29.39 36.60
CA MET A 219 12.57 -29.27 36.73
C MET A 219 12.10 -27.87 36.32
N LEU A 220 12.75 -26.81 36.81
CA LEU A 220 12.46 -25.41 36.50
C LEU A 220 12.54 -25.08 35.00
N THR A 221 13.47 -25.73 34.28
CA THR A 221 13.66 -25.54 32.84
C THR A 221 12.71 -26.39 31.98
N SER A 222 12.28 -27.56 32.47
CA SER A 222 11.39 -28.47 31.73
C SER A 222 9.89 -28.27 32.00
N ILE A 223 9.49 -27.61 33.09
CA ILE A 223 8.08 -27.28 33.37
C ILE A 223 7.52 -26.30 32.32
N PRO A 224 8.19 -25.17 31.98
CA PRO A 224 7.64 -24.21 31.02
C PRO A 224 7.45 -24.81 29.63
N ASP A 225 8.38 -25.66 29.18
CA ASP A 225 8.28 -26.33 27.87
C ASP A 225 7.07 -27.29 27.83
N ARG A 226 6.84 -28.08 28.88
CA ARG A 226 5.66 -28.95 28.98
C ARG A 226 4.34 -28.17 29.08
N MET A 227 4.34 -27.06 29.81
CA MET A 227 3.18 -26.17 29.92
C MET A 227 2.88 -25.46 28.61
N ALA A 228 3.90 -25.04 27.86
CA ALA A 228 3.75 -24.48 26.53
C ALA A 228 3.12 -25.49 25.56
N ARG A 229 3.65 -26.73 25.49
CA ARG A 229 3.07 -27.80 24.66
C ARG A 229 1.65 -28.20 25.08
N HIS A 230 1.31 -28.06 26.37
CA HIS A 230 -0.06 -28.27 26.84
C HIS A 230 -0.97 -27.11 26.41
N ALA A 231 -0.51 -25.87 26.53
CA ALA A 231 -1.25 -24.70 26.07
C ALA A 231 -1.49 -24.73 24.55
N GLU A 232 -0.50 -25.15 23.77
CA GLU A 232 -0.63 -25.37 22.32
C GLU A 232 -1.73 -26.39 22.00
N ARG A 233 -1.69 -27.58 22.63
CA ARG A 233 -2.74 -28.59 22.44
C ARG A 233 -4.13 -28.11 22.86
N CYS A 234 -4.24 -27.38 23.97
CA CYS A 234 -5.52 -26.79 24.37
C CYS A 234 -6.01 -25.74 23.37
N ALA A 235 -5.10 -24.96 22.79
CA ALA A 235 -5.44 -23.99 21.76
C ALA A 235 -5.91 -24.68 20.46
N GLU A 236 -5.27 -25.77 20.04
CA GLU A 236 -5.70 -26.58 18.90
C GLU A 236 -7.11 -27.14 19.11
N ILE A 237 -7.38 -27.74 20.28
CA ILE A 237 -8.73 -28.24 20.62
C ILE A 237 -9.76 -27.10 20.62
N ALA A 238 -9.41 -25.94 21.19
CA ALA A 238 -10.31 -24.80 21.19
C ALA A 238 -10.59 -24.25 19.79
N LEU A 239 -9.63 -24.34 18.86
CA LEU A 239 -9.83 -23.98 17.46
C LEU A 239 -10.76 -25.00 16.76
N GLU A 240 -10.53 -26.30 16.93
CA GLU A 240 -11.38 -27.35 16.36
C GLU A 240 -12.85 -27.22 16.82
N GLU A 241 -13.08 -26.96 18.11
CA GLU A 241 -14.43 -26.78 18.64
C GLU A 241 -15.06 -25.45 18.20
N GLN A 242 -14.26 -24.41 17.90
CA GLN A 242 -14.75 -23.17 17.28
C GLN A 242 -15.12 -23.38 15.81
N ASP A 243 -14.34 -24.15 15.06
CA ASP A 243 -14.61 -24.48 13.66
C ASP A 243 -15.93 -25.27 13.54
N LYS A 244 -16.15 -26.26 14.42
CA LYS A 244 -17.44 -26.98 14.49
C LYS A 244 -18.60 -26.03 14.78
N LEU A 245 -18.45 -25.11 15.74
CA LEU A 245 -19.51 -24.14 16.06
C LEU A 245 -19.79 -23.20 14.88
N ALA A 246 -18.75 -22.78 14.17
CA ALA A 246 -18.85 -21.97 12.95
C ALA A 246 -19.54 -22.73 11.81
N GLU A 247 -19.30 -24.03 11.67
CA GLU A 247 -20.01 -24.87 10.69
C GLU A 247 -21.51 -24.96 11.01
N PHE A 248 -21.88 -25.12 12.28
CA PHE A 248 -23.29 -25.09 12.68
C PHE A 248 -23.98 -23.78 12.30
N SER A 249 -23.33 -22.64 12.55
CA SER A 249 -23.90 -21.33 12.21
C SER A 249 -23.96 -21.07 10.71
N ARG A 250 -22.94 -21.49 9.94
CA ARG A 250 -22.96 -21.47 8.48
C ARG A 250 -24.09 -22.32 7.92
N ASN A 251 -24.27 -23.55 8.41
CA ASN A 251 -25.34 -24.43 7.97
C ASN A 251 -26.72 -23.83 8.26
N ALA A 252 -26.91 -23.23 9.45
CA ALA A 252 -28.16 -22.56 9.77
C ALA A 252 -28.46 -21.34 8.88
N MET A 253 -27.43 -20.58 8.48
CA MET A 253 -27.58 -19.52 7.48
C MET A 253 -27.90 -20.07 6.09
N THR A 254 -27.23 -21.13 5.66
CA THR A 254 -27.50 -21.77 4.36
C THR A 254 -28.92 -22.31 4.29
N ASP A 255 -29.41 -22.93 5.36
CA ASP A 255 -30.79 -23.40 5.46
C ASP A 255 -31.79 -22.24 5.39
N ALA A 256 -31.50 -21.12 6.05
CA ALA A 256 -32.37 -19.94 6.07
C ALA A 256 -32.38 -19.18 4.74
N ALA A 257 -31.23 -19.10 4.07
CA ALA A 257 -31.09 -18.42 2.78
C ALA A 257 -31.50 -19.30 1.59
N GLY A 258 -31.48 -20.62 1.73
CA GLY A 258 -31.63 -21.59 0.63
C GLY A 258 -30.41 -21.70 -0.29
N THR A 259 -29.35 -20.94 -0.01
CA THR A 259 -28.08 -20.89 -0.75
C THR A 259 -26.92 -20.62 0.21
N ASP A 260 -25.69 -21.00 -0.18
CA ASP A 260 -24.49 -20.74 0.62
C ASP A 260 -24.02 -19.29 0.51
N LEU A 261 -24.69 -18.38 1.23
CA LEU A 261 -24.34 -16.95 1.23
C LEU A 261 -22.92 -16.72 1.77
N VAL A 262 -22.50 -17.45 2.80
CA VAL A 262 -21.17 -17.28 3.39
C VAL A 262 -20.08 -17.62 2.39
N GLY A 263 -20.19 -18.77 1.71
CA GLY A 263 -19.26 -19.17 0.65
C GLY A 263 -19.27 -18.20 -0.53
N THR A 264 -20.43 -17.69 -0.95
CA THR A 264 -20.47 -16.68 -2.03
C THR A 264 -19.77 -15.36 -1.65
N ILE A 265 -19.91 -14.89 -0.41
CA ILE A 265 -19.22 -13.67 0.05
C ILE A 265 -17.71 -13.91 0.14
N GLU A 266 -17.29 -15.10 0.58
CA GLU A 266 -15.87 -15.50 0.64
C GLU A 266 -15.24 -15.58 -0.75
N THR A 267 -15.92 -16.18 -1.74
CA THR A 267 -15.42 -16.25 -3.13
C THR A 267 -15.36 -14.88 -3.79
N LEU A 268 -16.41 -14.06 -3.65
CA LEU A 268 -16.42 -12.68 -4.14
C LEU A 268 -15.30 -11.85 -3.50
N SER A 269 -15.06 -12.02 -2.20
CA SER A 269 -13.97 -11.31 -1.50
C SER A 269 -12.59 -11.74 -2.01
N ALA A 270 -12.38 -13.05 -2.24
CA ALA A 270 -11.12 -13.54 -2.80
C ALA A 270 -10.88 -13.04 -4.23
N ASP A 271 -11.93 -12.96 -5.06
CA ASP A 271 -11.84 -12.39 -6.40
C ASP A 271 -11.54 -10.89 -6.36
N ILE A 272 -12.13 -10.15 -5.43
CA ILE A 272 -11.81 -8.72 -5.21
C ILE A 272 -10.36 -8.55 -4.76
N ASP A 273 -9.89 -9.33 -3.78
CA ASP A 273 -8.50 -9.28 -3.30
C ASP A 273 -7.49 -9.56 -4.43
N ARG A 274 -7.81 -10.51 -5.32
CA ARG A 274 -7.02 -10.81 -6.51
C ARG A 274 -6.99 -9.63 -7.48
N ILE A 275 -8.14 -9.03 -7.78
CA ILE A 275 -8.22 -7.86 -8.66
C ILE A 275 -7.50 -6.66 -8.04
N ASP A 276 -7.60 -6.46 -6.73
CA ASP A 276 -6.88 -5.39 -6.01
C ASP A 276 -5.36 -5.56 -6.15
N GLY A 277 -4.85 -6.80 -6.06
CA GLY A 277 -3.45 -7.10 -6.34
C GLY A 277 -3.03 -6.83 -7.79
N GLU A 278 -3.88 -7.13 -8.77
CA GLU A 278 -3.66 -6.81 -10.18
C GLU A 278 -3.68 -5.30 -10.44
N LEU A 279 -4.63 -4.57 -9.82
CA LEU A 279 -4.75 -3.11 -9.89
C LEU A 279 -3.54 -2.41 -9.29
N ASP A 280 -3.05 -2.85 -8.12
CA ASP A 280 -1.85 -2.29 -7.48
C ASP A 280 -0.60 -2.44 -8.38
N ASN A 281 -0.47 -3.58 -9.07
CA ASN A 281 0.62 -3.79 -10.03
C ASN A 281 0.49 -2.89 -11.26
N LEU A 282 -0.72 -2.71 -11.79
CA LEU A 282 -0.97 -1.77 -12.88
C LEU A 282 -0.74 -0.32 -12.45
N ASP A 283 -1.16 0.07 -11.26
CA ASP A 283 -0.96 1.43 -10.72
C ASP A 283 0.53 1.76 -10.58
N ARG A 284 1.36 0.83 -10.08
CA ARG A 284 2.83 1.00 -10.06
C ARG A 284 3.39 1.17 -11.47
N ARG A 285 2.92 0.36 -12.43
CA ARG A 285 3.39 0.45 -13.82
C ARG A 285 2.98 1.77 -14.47
N ILE A 286 1.74 2.20 -14.28
CA ILE A 286 1.24 3.51 -14.72
C ILE A 286 2.07 4.62 -14.10
N GLU A 287 2.36 4.56 -12.80
CA GLU A 287 3.20 5.57 -12.13
C GLU A 287 4.59 5.64 -12.77
N THR A 288 5.27 4.50 -12.99
CA THR A 288 6.58 4.49 -13.65
C THR A 288 6.55 5.06 -15.07
N LEU A 289 5.53 4.72 -15.87
CA LEU A 289 5.37 5.24 -17.23
C LEU A 289 5.02 6.73 -17.22
N SER A 290 4.17 7.18 -16.30
CA SER A 290 3.80 8.58 -16.16
C SER A 290 4.98 9.45 -15.74
N SER A 291 5.84 8.96 -14.83
CA SER A 291 7.08 9.65 -14.43
C SER A 291 8.06 9.74 -15.60
N ALA A 292 8.21 8.67 -16.39
CA ALA A 292 9.03 8.71 -17.60
C ALA A 292 8.49 9.72 -18.62
N LEU A 293 7.16 9.76 -18.84
CA LEU A 293 6.52 10.74 -19.73
C LEU A 293 6.59 12.17 -19.20
N ALA A 294 6.65 12.35 -17.88
CA ALA A 294 6.76 13.66 -17.26
C ALA A 294 8.07 14.37 -17.67
N GLU A 295 9.18 13.64 -17.80
CA GLU A 295 10.47 14.16 -18.28
C GLU A 295 10.36 14.77 -19.70
N PHE A 296 9.61 14.13 -20.59
CA PHE A 296 9.34 14.66 -21.94
C PHE A 296 8.45 15.91 -21.91
N SER A 297 7.50 15.96 -20.96
CA SER A 297 6.59 17.10 -20.82
C SER A 297 7.27 18.31 -20.18
N SER A 298 8.18 18.12 -19.23
CA SER A 298 8.96 19.19 -18.59
C SER A 298 10.02 19.77 -19.54
N GLY A 299 10.41 19.04 -20.59
CA GLY A 299 11.52 19.41 -21.47
C GLY A 299 12.88 19.21 -20.81
N GLU A 300 12.93 18.38 -19.76
CA GLU A 300 14.17 17.99 -19.09
C GLU A 300 14.79 16.75 -19.74
N ASP A 301 14.17 16.23 -20.80
CA ASP A 301 14.68 15.10 -21.55
C ASP A 301 15.96 15.45 -22.31
N THR A 302 16.96 14.57 -22.22
CA THR A 302 18.31 14.85 -22.73
C THR A 302 18.37 15.04 -24.24
N ASP A 303 17.47 14.40 -24.99
CA ASP A 303 17.41 14.52 -26.45
C ASP A 303 16.80 15.87 -26.86
N PHE A 304 15.76 16.35 -26.17
CA PHE A 304 15.20 17.70 -26.37
C PHE A 304 16.21 18.80 -26.01
N GLN A 305 16.86 18.73 -24.84
CA GLN A 305 17.83 19.76 -24.43
C GLN A 305 18.99 19.90 -25.42
N LYS A 306 19.50 18.77 -25.94
CA LYS A 306 20.53 18.78 -26.98
C LYS A 306 20.01 19.35 -28.30
N ALA A 307 18.80 18.98 -28.71
CA ALA A 307 18.20 19.51 -29.93
C ALA A 307 17.98 21.03 -29.84
N GLU A 308 17.46 21.51 -28.70
CA GLU A 308 17.29 22.92 -28.41
C GLU A 308 18.64 23.65 -28.39
N GLU A 309 19.66 23.11 -27.72
CA GLU A 309 21.00 23.69 -27.67
C GLU A 309 21.62 23.81 -29.07
N HIS A 310 21.54 22.75 -29.88
CA HIS A 310 22.03 22.77 -31.26
C HIS A 310 21.33 23.85 -32.11
N LEU A 311 20.00 23.97 -31.98
CA LEU A 311 19.23 24.99 -32.70
C LEU A 311 19.52 26.40 -32.16
N SER A 312 19.53 26.59 -30.84
CA SER A 312 19.70 27.90 -30.20
C SER A 312 21.10 28.47 -30.45
N VAL A 313 22.15 27.67 -30.29
CA VAL A 313 23.54 28.10 -30.58
C VAL A 313 23.68 28.49 -32.04
N SER A 314 23.05 27.74 -32.95
CA SER A 314 23.10 28.03 -34.38
C SER A 314 22.38 29.34 -34.73
N LEU A 315 21.27 29.66 -34.04
CA LEU A 315 20.41 30.81 -34.27
C LEU A 315 20.85 32.09 -33.52
N GLN A 316 21.56 31.97 -32.40
CA GLN A 316 22.02 33.11 -31.58
C GLN A 316 23.34 33.73 -32.03
N ALA A 317 24.01 33.11 -33.01
CA ALA A 317 25.28 33.59 -33.53
C ALA A 317 25.20 35.05 -33.98
N ASP A 318 26.24 35.83 -33.66
CA ASP A 318 26.26 37.27 -33.94
C ASP A 318 26.10 37.57 -35.44
N ASP A 319 26.62 36.69 -36.30
CA ASP A 319 26.45 36.72 -37.76
C ASP A 319 24.97 36.90 -38.20
N LEU A 320 24.03 36.27 -37.49
CA LEU A 320 22.59 36.31 -37.82
C LEU A 320 21.92 37.60 -37.35
N LYS A 321 22.36 38.15 -36.21
CA LYS A 321 21.88 39.44 -35.71
C LYS A 321 22.38 40.57 -36.60
N ASP A 322 23.63 40.47 -37.05
CA ASP A 322 24.24 41.45 -37.94
C ASP A 322 23.62 41.38 -39.34
N LEU A 323 23.33 40.18 -39.85
CA LEU A 323 22.54 39.99 -41.07
C LEU A 323 21.15 40.64 -40.97
N TRP A 324 20.45 40.43 -39.84
CA TRP A 324 19.13 41.02 -39.62
C TRP A 324 19.18 42.55 -39.53
N ARG A 325 20.17 43.12 -38.83
CA ARG A 325 20.39 44.58 -38.78
C ARG A 325 20.72 45.16 -40.15
N ALA A 326 21.63 44.51 -40.89
CA ALA A 326 21.97 44.93 -42.24
C ALA A 326 20.75 44.91 -43.17
N ALA A 327 19.85 43.92 -43.00
CA ALA A 327 18.60 43.83 -43.75
C ALA A 327 17.65 45.01 -43.49
N LEU A 328 17.59 45.50 -42.26
CA LEU A 328 16.82 46.68 -41.88
C LEU A 328 17.43 47.99 -42.39
N ASP A 329 18.76 48.08 -42.40
CA ASP A 329 19.48 49.31 -42.79
C ASP A 329 19.47 49.57 -44.31
N THR A 330 19.27 48.53 -45.13
CA THR A 330 19.26 48.64 -46.60
C THR A 330 18.05 47.92 -47.21
N PRO A 331 16.85 48.50 -47.15
CA PRO A 331 15.63 47.82 -47.55
C PRO A 331 15.60 47.48 -49.05
N SER A 332 15.34 46.21 -49.36
CA SER A 332 15.05 45.69 -50.71
C SER A 332 13.70 44.96 -50.65
N PRO A 333 12.87 44.96 -51.73
CA PRO A 333 11.58 44.28 -51.71
C PRO A 333 11.63 42.77 -51.43
N GLU A 334 12.76 42.12 -51.73
CA GLU A 334 12.97 40.69 -51.43
C GLU A 334 13.42 40.49 -49.96
N ASP A 335 14.28 41.38 -49.44
CA ASP A 335 14.71 41.36 -48.04
C ASP A 335 13.55 41.66 -47.08
N GLU A 336 12.70 42.63 -47.40
CA GLU A 336 11.54 42.98 -46.60
C GLU A 336 10.61 41.79 -46.38
N LYS A 337 10.39 40.97 -47.43
CA LYS A 337 9.56 39.76 -47.33
C LYS A 337 10.18 38.71 -46.41
N ILE A 338 11.50 38.53 -46.48
CA ILE A 338 12.22 37.56 -45.63
C ILE A 338 12.23 38.04 -44.18
N VAL A 339 12.48 39.33 -43.94
CA VAL A 339 12.46 39.94 -42.60
C VAL A 339 11.08 39.84 -41.97
N GLN A 340 10.01 40.18 -42.70
CA GLN A 340 8.62 39.99 -42.23
C GLN A 340 8.33 38.54 -41.88
N ARG A 341 8.76 37.58 -42.72
CA ARG A 341 8.63 36.15 -42.42
C ARG A 341 9.36 35.75 -41.13
N ILE A 342 10.55 36.29 -40.88
CA ILE A 342 11.32 36.03 -39.66
C ILE A 342 10.59 36.62 -38.43
N GLU A 343 10.04 37.82 -38.54
CA GLU A 343 9.27 38.46 -37.45
C GLU A 343 8.00 37.67 -37.13
N ASP A 344 7.22 37.29 -38.14
CA ASP A 344 6.04 36.43 -38.00
C ASP A 344 6.38 35.10 -37.29
N LEU A 345 7.51 34.49 -37.65
CA LEU A 345 7.97 33.24 -37.03
C LEU A 345 8.38 33.46 -35.58
N LYS A 346 9.07 34.57 -35.25
CA LYS A 346 9.42 34.93 -33.87
C LYS A 346 8.18 35.11 -33.01
N GLU A 347 7.19 35.86 -33.49
CA GLU A 347 5.95 36.09 -32.75
C GLU A 347 5.20 34.78 -32.47
N ARG A 348 5.13 33.89 -33.46
CA ARG A 348 4.53 32.55 -33.30
C ARG A 348 5.30 31.67 -32.32
N ILE A 349 6.63 31.69 -32.37
CA ILE A 349 7.49 30.99 -31.41
C ILE A 349 7.22 31.47 -29.98
N ASP A 350 7.16 32.79 -29.78
CA ASP A 350 6.89 33.38 -28.46
C ASP A 350 5.48 33.05 -27.97
N GLN A 351 4.49 33.01 -28.86
CA GLN A 351 3.13 32.57 -28.54
C GLN A 351 3.12 31.11 -28.07
N VAL A 352 3.64 30.18 -28.88
CA VAL A 352 3.64 28.74 -28.57
C VAL A 352 4.44 28.46 -27.30
N THR A 353 5.56 29.17 -27.08
CA THR A 353 6.35 29.05 -25.85
C THR A 353 5.55 29.46 -24.61
N ARG A 354 4.76 30.53 -24.70
CA ARG A 354 3.87 30.95 -23.61
C ARG A 354 2.76 29.92 -23.34
N GLU A 355 2.17 29.36 -24.39
CA GLU A 355 1.15 28.30 -24.28
C GLU A 355 1.72 27.04 -23.60
N ILE A 356 2.90 26.57 -24.01
CA ILE A 356 3.59 25.43 -23.37
C ILE A 356 3.83 25.70 -21.88
N ARG A 357 4.27 26.91 -21.52
CA ARG A 357 4.50 27.27 -20.12
C ARG A 357 3.20 27.24 -19.30
N GLN A 358 2.12 27.80 -19.83
CA GLN A 358 0.80 27.79 -19.16
C GLN A 358 0.29 26.36 -18.98
N ASP A 359 0.43 25.52 -20.00
CA ASP A 359 0.01 24.12 -19.96
C ASP A 359 0.79 23.31 -18.90
N ARG A 360 2.10 23.55 -18.80
CA ARG A 360 2.94 22.94 -17.77
C ARG A 360 2.56 23.40 -16.35
N GLU A 361 2.18 24.66 -16.18
CA GLU A 361 1.70 25.17 -14.89
C GLU A 361 0.38 24.47 -14.50
N LEU A 362 -0.58 24.36 -15.43
CA LEU A 362 -1.82 23.62 -15.22
C LEU A 362 -1.58 22.14 -14.90
N GLN A 363 -0.65 21.49 -15.61
CA GLN A 363 -0.30 20.09 -15.38
C GLN A 363 0.26 19.88 -13.95
N ARG A 364 1.11 20.77 -13.46
CA ARG A 364 1.64 20.72 -12.08
C ARG A 364 0.52 20.87 -11.04
N ASP A 365 -0.45 21.74 -11.29
CA ASP A 365 -1.59 21.94 -10.40
C ASP A 365 -2.49 20.70 -10.35
N ILE A 366 -2.79 20.08 -11.50
CA ILE A 366 -3.52 18.81 -11.57
C ILE A 366 -2.74 17.70 -10.86
N GLY A 367 -1.43 17.60 -11.09
CA GLY A 367 -0.56 16.61 -10.44
C GLY A 367 -0.58 16.73 -8.91
N ARG A 368 -0.60 17.95 -8.37
CA ARG A 368 -0.75 18.20 -6.92
C ARG A 368 -2.09 17.68 -6.39
N ARG A 369 -3.20 18.02 -7.06
CA ARG A 369 -4.56 17.58 -6.65
C ARG A 369 -4.71 16.05 -6.75
N ARG A 370 -4.10 15.43 -7.77
CA ARG A 370 -4.03 13.98 -7.92
C ARG A 370 -3.32 13.32 -6.74
N ALA A 371 -2.19 13.88 -6.29
CA ALA A 371 -1.45 13.38 -5.14
C ALA A 371 -2.28 13.48 -3.85
N GLU A 372 -2.96 14.61 -3.63
CA GLU A 372 -3.85 14.78 -2.46
C GLU A 372 -4.99 13.76 -2.45
N LEU A 373 -5.62 13.49 -3.59
CA LEU A 373 -6.67 12.46 -3.70
C LEU A 373 -6.13 11.05 -3.48
N ALA A 374 -4.94 10.74 -4.00
CA ALA A 374 -4.29 9.46 -3.77
C ALA A 374 -4.00 9.23 -2.27
N ASP A 375 -3.55 10.27 -1.56
CA ASP A 375 -3.35 10.23 -0.12
C ASP A 375 -4.65 10.02 0.65
N VAL A 376 -5.74 10.67 0.24
CA VAL A 376 -7.07 10.43 0.80
C VAL A 376 -7.49 8.96 0.62
N ILE A 377 -7.36 8.41 -0.60
CA ILE A 377 -7.67 6.98 -0.87
C ILE A 377 -6.86 6.06 0.04
N LYS A 378 -5.55 6.33 0.17
CA LYS A 378 -4.66 5.55 1.05
C LYS A 378 -5.14 5.58 2.49
N ARG A 379 -5.55 6.74 3.02
CA ARG A 379 -6.09 6.89 4.38
C ARG A 379 -7.44 6.19 4.56
N PHE A 380 -8.31 6.24 3.56
CA PHE A 380 -9.59 5.53 3.57
C PHE A 380 -9.37 4.01 3.66
N ARG A 381 -8.44 3.47 2.86
CA ARG A 381 -8.07 2.05 2.89
C ARG A 381 -7.44 1.67 4.23
N SER A 382 -6.46 2.44 4.72
CA SER A 382 -5.77 2.15 5.99
C SER A 382 -6.68 2.21 7.21
N SER A 383 -7.71 3.07 7.18
CA SER A 383 -8.67 3.23 8.28
C SER A 383 -9.82 2.23 8.22
N GLY A 384 -9.84 1.34 7.22
CA GLY A 384 -10.92 0.35 7.04
C GLY A 384 -12.26 0.97 6.65
N TYR A 385 -12.27 2.19 6.11
CA TYR A 385 -13.50 2.87 5.68
C TYR A 385 -14.10 2.25 4.41
N GLY A 386 -13.38 1.36 3.72
CA GLY A 386 -13.94 0.51 2.67
C GLY A 386 -14.69 -0.74 3.16
N SER A 387 -14.88 -0.91 4.47
CA SER A 387 -15.61 -2.06 5.02
C SER A 387 -17.12 -1.89 4.87
N TRP A 388 -17.84 -3.02 4.86
CA TRP A 388 -19.30 -3.05 4.86
C TRP A 388 -19.92 -2.35 6.08
N GLU A 389 -19.24 -2.42 7.22
CA GLU A 389 -19.67 -1.77 8.46
C GLU A 389 -19.50 -0.24 8.43
N SER A 390 -18.72 0.32 7.49
CA SER A 390 -18.46 1.75 7.44
C SER A 390 -19.57 2.51 6.71
N THR A 391 -20.08 3.56 7.34
CA THR A 391 -21.11 4.44 6.79
C THR A 391 -20.76 5.89 7.04
N PHE A 392 -21.23 6.78 6.17
CA PHE A 392 -21.06 8.21 6.30
C PHE A 392 -22.41 8.93 6.36
N SER A 393 -22.54 9.79 7.35
CA SER A 393 -23.76 10.57 7.60
C SER A 393 -23.87 11.82 6.73
N ASP A 394 -22.75 12.32 6.19
CA ASP A 394 -22.73 13.49 5.31
C ASP A 394 -22.79 13.06 3.84
N GLU A 395 -23.93 13.30 3.20
CA GLU A 395 -24.16 12.97 1.78
C GLU A 395 -23.38 13.89 0.82
N LYS A 396 -22.83 15.01 1.32
CA LYS A 396 -22.03 15.95 0.53
C LYS A 396 -20.61 15.47 0.27
N LEU A 397 -20.16 14.41 0.95
CA LEU A 397 -18.81 13.87 0.79
C LEU A 397 -18.50 13.49 -0.66
N THR A 398 -19.42 12.80 -1.33
CA THR A 398 -19.19 12.26 -2.69
C THR A 398 -19.47 13.26 -3.80
N THR A 399 -20.10 14.40 -3.49
CA THR A 399 -20.57 15.37 -4.48
C THR A 399 -19.88 16.73 -4.31
N VAL A 400 -20.34 17.53 -3.35
CA VAL A 400 -19.86 18.91 -3.15
C VAL A 400 -18.42 18.92 -2.67
N LEU A 401 -18.12 18.18 -1.61
CA LEU A 401 -16.78 18.17 -1.01
C LEU A 401 -15.75 17.53 -1.93
N LEU A 402 -16.12 16.43 -2.61
CA LEU A 402 -15.25 15.82 -3.61
C LEU A 402 -15.01 16.78 -4.79
N GLY A 403 -16.05 17.47 -5.26
CA GLY A 403 -15.92 18.48 -6.31
C GLY A 403 -15.04 19.66 -5.90
N GLU A 404 -15.13 20.12 -4.66
CA GLU A 404 -14.25 21.15 -4.11
C GLU A 404 -12.79 20.67 -4.04
N LEU A 405 -12.55 19.42 -3.66
CA LEU A 405 -11.20 18.84 -3.63
C LEU A 405 -10.61 18.70 -5.04
N VAL A 406 -11.39 18.17 -6.00
CA VAL A 406 -10.99 18.04 -7.41
C VAL A 406 -10.68 19.40 -8.04
N LYS A 407 -11.44 20.44 -7.68
CA LYS A 407 -11.19 21.82 -8.12
C LYS A 407 -10.05 22.51 -7.37
N GLY A 408 -9.54 21.92 -6.29
CA GLY A 408 -8.50 22.50 -5.44
C GLY A 408 -8.99 23.63 -4.51
N ALA A 409 -10.30 23.71 -4.24
CA ALA A 409 -10.89 24.67 -3.32
C ALA A 409 -10.70 24.27 -1.84
N ILE A 410 -10.60 22.97 -1.57
CA ILE A 410 -10.24 22.41 -0.26
C ILE A 410 -9.03 21.49 -0.40
N THR A 411 -8.31 21.29 0.70
CA THR A 411 -7.19 20.34 0.74
C THR A 411 -7.66 18.92 1.04
N GLY A 412 -6.88 17.91 0.64
CA GLY A 412 -7.13 16.52 0.99
C GLY A 412 -7.22 16.28 2.51
N ALA A 413 -6.49 17.05 3.32
CA ALA A 413 -6.55 16.99 4.77
C ALA A 413 -7.90 17.48 5.33
N GLU A 414 -8.46 18.53 4.74
CA GLU A 414 -9.74 19.09 5.15
C GLU A 414 -10.91 18.18 4.75
N TYR A 415 -10.82 17.59 3.54
CA TYR A 415 -11.74 16.54 3.09
C TYR A 415 -11.71 15.35 4.07
N TRP A 416 -10.51 14.86 4.41
CA TRP A 416 -10.32 13.77 5.36
C TRP A 416 -10.96 14.07 6.72
N ALA A 417 -10.71 15.26 7.29
CA ALA A 417 -11.27 15.64 8.59
C ALA A 417 -12.81 15.74 8.59
N ARG A 418 -13.44 16.04 7.44
CA ARG A 418 -14.90 15.99 7.30
C ARG A 418 -15.42 14.56 7.16
N ALA A 419 -14.72 13.73 6.40
CA ALA A 419 -15.04 12.30 6.28
C ALA A 419 -14.98 11.60 7.65
N GLU A 420 -13.89 11.79 8.39
CA GLU A 420 -13.69 11.20 9.72
C GLU A 420 -14.79 11.61 10.71
N ARG A 421 -15.20 12.89 10.72
CA ARG A 421 -16.27 13.38 11.60
C ARG A 421 -17.65 12.82 11.28
N SER A 422 -17.90 12.51 10.02
CA SER A 422 -19.21 12.00 9.57
C SER A 422 -19.28 10.47 9.53
N HIS A 423 -18.15 9.80 9.76
CA HIS A 423 -18.03 8.35 9.82
C HIS A 423 -18.80 7.75 10.99
N LYS A 424 -19.55 6.69 10.71
CA LYS A 424 -20.29 5.87 11.67
C LYS A 424 -20.14 4.41 11.30
N ARG A 425 -20.14 3.54 12.31
CA ARG A 425 -20.24 2.10 12.08
C ARG A 425 -21.70 1.65 12.08
N ARG A 426 -22.09 0.90 11.04
CA ARG A 426 -23.35 0.17 10.98
C ARG A 426 -23.39 -0.79 12.17
N LYS A 427 -24.55 -0.88 12.80
CA LYS A 427 -24.84 -1.94 13.76
C LYS A 427 -25.51 -3.08 13.01
N PRO A 428 -24.98 -4.31 13.06
CA PRO A 428 -25.64 -5.45 12.45
C PRO A 428 -26.99 -5.71 13.14
N LYS A 429 -27.96 -6.25 12.39
CA LYS A 429 -29.33 -6.48 12.91
C LYS A 429 -29.44 -7.71 13.83
N GLY A 430 -28.55 -8.68 13.66
CA GLY A 430 -28.32 -9.85 14.53
C GLY A 430 -26.82 -10.15 14.63
N ARG A 431 -26.43 -11.33 15.12
CA ARG A 431 -25.05 -11.94 15.19
C ARG A 431 -24.74 -12.53 16.56
N GLN A 432 -25.47 -12.16 17.61
CA GLN A 432 -25.04 -12.46 18.99
C GLN A 432 -25.04 -13.96 19.29
N VAL A 433 -26.00 -14.68 18.71
CA VAL A 433 -26.13 -16.12 18.93
C VAL A 433 -25.48 -16.88 17.80
N ALA A 434 -25.88 -16.67 16.55
CA ALA A 434 -25.39 -17.42 15.41
C ALA A 434 -23.88 -17.28 15.22
N PHE A 435 -23.32 -16.09 15.42
CA PHE A 435 -21.92 -15.80 15.09
C PHE A 435 -21.20 -15.15 16.28
N PRO A 436 -21.00 -15.91 17.38
CA PRO A 436 -20.40 -15.38 18.59
C PRO A 436 -18.96 -14.93 18.28
N ASN A 437 -18.62 -13.71 18.74
CA ASN A 437 -17.32 -13.08 18.50
C ASN A 437 -16.89 -12.98 17.02
N GLY A 438 -17.81 -13.14 16.06
CA GLY A 438 -17.47 -13.13 14.64
C GLY A 438 -17.00 -14.48 14.08
N SER A 439 -17.07 -15.57 14.86
CA SER A 439 -16.71 -16.91 14.37
C SER A 439 -17.72 -17.40 13.35
N GLY A 440 -17.26 -17.79 12.15
CA GLY A 440 -18.10 -18.28 11.05
C GLY A 440 -18.62 -17.20 10.08
N LEU A 441 -18.47 -15.91 10.42
CA LEU A 441 -18.80 -14.80 9.53
C LEU A 441 -17.75 -14.63 8.41
N PRO A 442 -18.14 -14.12 7.23
CA PRO A 442 -17.19 -13.65 6.24
C PRO A 442 -16.30 -12.53 6.81
N LYS A 443 -15.02 -12.50 6.42
CA LYS A 443 -14.06 -11.46 6.86
C LYS A 443 -14.52 -10.04 6.56
N SER A 444 -15.22 -9.87 5.44
CA SER A 444 -15.74 -8.57 4.99
C SER A 444 -16.83 -7.99 5.91
N MET A 445 -17.46 -8.83 6.74
CA MET A 445 -18.44 -8.46 7.77
C MET A 445 -17.88 -8.57 9.20
N GLY A 446 -16.54 -8.49 9.36
CA GLY A 446 -15.89 -8.53 10.67
C GLY A 446 -15.73 -9.93 11.25
N GLY A 447 -15.81 -10.97 10.40
CA GLY A 447 -15.56 -12.35 10.81
C GLY A 447 -14.08 -12.65 11.04
N PHE A 448 -13.80 -13.49 12.04
CA PHE A 448 -12.46 -14.02 12.30
C PHE A 448 -12.45 -15.49 11.87
N GLY A 449 -11.56 -15.85 10.95
CA GLY A 449 -11.59 -17.14 10.27
C GLY A 449 -11.33 -18.32 11.22
N GLY A 450 -12.33 -19.19 11.35
CA GLY A 450 -12.16 -20.63 11.51
C GLY A 450 -11.96 -21.23 10.11
N GLY A 451 -10.74 -21.64 9.80
CA GLY A 451 -10.29 -21.82 8.42
C GLY A 451 -10.31 -23.28 7.96
N PHE A 452 -11.29 -23.66 7.15
CA PHE A 452 -11.13 -24.75 6.19
C PHE A 452 -10.54 -24.20 4.88
N GLY A 453 -9.30 -24.61 4.57
CA GLY A 453 -8.76 -24.60 3.20
C GLY A 453 -7.71 -23.53 2.87
N GLY A 454 -6.43 -23.92 2.96
CA GLY A 454 -5.40 -23.44 2.01
C GLY A 454 -4.45 -22.33 2.47
N SER A 455 -3.51 -22.65 3.36
CA SER A 455 -2.07 -22.42 3.14
C SER A 455 -1.31 -22.84 4.39
N SER A 456 -0.39 -23.78 4.23
CA SER A 456 0.72 -24.01 5.15
C SER A 456 1.67 -22.80 5.11
N GLY A 457 1.17 -21.66 5.56
CA GLY A 457 1.94 -20.46 5.83
C GLY A 457 2.26 -20.47 7.30
N LYS A 458 3.53 -20.76 7.64
CA LYS A 458 4.10 -20.48 8.95
C LYS A 458 3.57 -19.12 9.42
N ARG A 459 2.81 -19.09 10.52
CA ARG A 459 2.66 -17.87 11.32
C ARG A 459 4.04 -17.56 11.88
N SER A 460 4.84 -16.88 11.05
CA SER A 460 6.03 -16.16 11.45
C SER A 460 5.64 -15.24 12.60
N GLY A 461 6.22 -15.50 13.77
CA GLY A 461 6.02 -14.66 14.94
C GLY A 461 6.30 -13.20 14.60
N SER A 462 5.27 -12.37 14.76
CA SER A 462 5.47 -10.96 15.02
C SER A 462 5.14 -10.73 16.48
N SER A 463 6.19 -10.54 17.26
CA SER A 463 6.17 -9.99 18.60
C SER A 463 5.54 -8.60 18.54
N GLY A 464 4.24 -8.52 18.79
CA GLY A 464 3.52 -7.27 19.04
C GLY A 464 3.39 -7.07 20.54
N GLY A 465 4.15 -6.11 21.07
CA GLY A 465 4.17 -5.77 22.49
C GLY A 465 2.80 -5.38 23.03
N PHE A 466 2.39 -6.03 24.11
CA PHE A 466 1.35 -5.51 24.97
C PHE A 466 1.91 -4.32 25.76
N GLY A 467 1.60 -3.12 25.25
CA GLY A 467 1.83 -1.85 25.93
C GLY A 467 1.04 -1.80 27.24
N GLY A 468 1.73 -1.37 28.30
CA GLY A 468 1.18 -1.21 29.63
C GLY A 468 0.13 -0.11 29.69
N GLY A 469 -1.03 -0.45 30.26
CA GLY A 469 -2.00 0.47 30.82
C GLY A 469 -2.08 0.22 32.32
N GLY A 470 -1.59 1.17 33.11
CA GLY A 470 -1.56 1.07 34.56
C GLY A 470 -2.96 1.16 35.19
N PHE A 471 -3.26 0.22 36.07
CA PHE A 471 -4.29 0.39 37.09
C PHE A 471 -3.62 0.52 38.46
N LYS A 472 -3.77 1.69 39.08
CA LYS A 472 -3.45 1.97 40.47
C LYS A 472 -4.62 1.52 41.36
N GLY A 473 -4.31 0.70 42.35
CA GLY A 473 -4.74 0.92 43.73
C GLY A 473 -5.99 0.20 44.25
N GLY A 474 -5.77 -0.69 45.22
CA GLY A 474 -6.62 -0.82 46.41
C GLY A 474 -7.39 -2.14 46.55
N GLY A 475 -6.95 -3.03 47.45
CA GLY A 475 -7.75 -4.18 47.87
C GLY A 475 -6.96 -5.28 48.57
N SER A 476 -6.77 -5.14 49.87
CA SER A 476 -6.23 -6.12 50.83
C SER A 476 -7.06 -7.41 50.89
N PHE A 477 -6.42 -8.59 50.90
CA PHE A 477 -6.78 -9.82 51.64
C PHE A 477 -5.60 -10.80 51.46
N GLY A 478 -4.78 -11.16 52.48
CA GLY A 478 -5.06 -12.18 53.50
C GLY A 478 -5.15 -13.57 52.84
N GLY A 479 -4.32 -14.59 53.06
CA GLY A 479 -3.36 -14.96 54.10
C GLY A 479 -3.24 -16.51 54.05
N GLY A 480 -2.08 -17.06 54.41
CA GLY A 480 -1.83 -18.52 54.53
C GLY A 480 -0.96 -19.07 53.40
N GLY A 481 0.26 -19.56 53.61
CA GLY A 481 0.85 -20.13 54.81
C GLY A 481 1.33 -21.54 54.47
N PHE A 482 2.55 -21.67 53.94
CA PHE A 482 3.31 -22.92 54.00
C PHE A 482 4.75 -22.60 54.40
N LYS A 483 5.05 -22.91 55.66
CA LYS A 483 6.39 -22.97 56.24
C LYS A 483 6.90 -24.40 56.10
N THR A 484 8.06 -24.53 55.48
CA THR A 484 9.11 -25.54 55.75
C THR A 484 10.34 -24.92 55.10
N GLY A 485 11.45 -24.60 55.76
CA GLY A 485 12.01 -25.07 57.01
C GLY A 485 13.52 -25.09 56.76
N ASP A 486 14.21 -24.13 57.38
CA ASP A 486 15.65 -24.01 57.66
C ASP A 486 16.70 -24.87 56.95
N THR A 487 17.77 -24.14 56.53
CA THR A 487 19.19 -24.55 56.38
C THR A 487 19.51 -25.59 55.29
N PHE A 488 20.45 -25.38 54.38
CA PHE A 488 21.74 -24.67 54.40
C PHE A 488 21.92 -23.73 53.20
#